data_AF-A0A521TS18-F1
#
_entry.id   AF-A0A521TS18-F1
#
_cell.length_a   1.000
_cell.length_b   1.000
_cell.length_c   1.000
_cell.angle_alpha   90.00
_cell.angle_beta   90.00
_cell.angle_gamma   90.00
#
_symmetry.space_group_name_H-M   'P 1'
#
loop_
_entity.id
_entity.type
_entity.pdbx_description
1 polymer ?
#
loop_
_entity_poly.entity_id
_entity_poly.type
_entity_poly.pdbx_seq_one_letter_code
_entity_poly.pdbx_strand_id
1 'polypeptide(L)'
;MEIANVPLLAATIACLSVVEIAKTIRWRMTLGDAAPSWIVCLRALLIGQAVNALLPIRGGEAARLAIISAAGAPPAVGIASIAAVKAIDAICLATIAVAVVGTVVIGERIATIGASVLAIGVFAALAVGGDRARALIRRVPLVGRLGIDRIVEMTGSMRGVRLAVILVATIAVWLAGASANALVLAASGIAPSVGLSAAMLVGAYVSGILPAPPGRLGVFEAGIVAPLVAGGVDPGDALRASLTLHACLLVELGFLYCASLVARRAWLQR
;
A
#
# COMPACT_ATOMS: atom_id res chain seq x y z
N MET A 1 -22.68 11.78 -21.69
CA MET A 1 -21.55 11.83 -20.73
C MET A 1 -22.16 12.32 -19.43
N GLU A 2 -22.69 11.40 -18.61
CA GLU A 2 -23.18 11.77 -17.28
C GLU A 2 -22.04 12.41 -16.49
N ILE A 3 -22.31 13.53 -15.84
CA ILE A 3 -21.33 14.22 -15.01
C ILE A 3 -20.90 13.24 -13.93
N ALA A 4 -19.61 12.89 -13.92
CA ALA A 4 -19.05 12.01 -12.91
C ALA A 4 -19.47 12.50 -11.52
N ASN A 5 -19.96 11.59 -10.68
CA ASN A 5 -20.53 11.93 -9.38
C ASN A 5 -19.45 12.54 -8.47
N VAL A 6 -19.35 13.88 -8.49
CA VAL A 6 -18.29 14.66 -7.84
C VAL A 6 -18.16 14.31 -6.34
N PRO A 7 -19.26 14.14 -5.57
CA PRO A 7 -19.19 13.62 -4.20
C PRO A 7 -18.47 12.28 -4.06
N LEU A 8 -18.76 11.31 -4.94
CA LEU A 8 -18.11 9.99 -4.89
C LEU A 8 -16.62 10.11 -5.22
N LEU A 9 -16.24 10.94 -6.20
CA LEU A 9 -14.83 11.17 -6.52
C LEU A 9 -14.07 11.85 -5.37
N ALA A 10 -14.69 12.82 -4.70
CA ALA A 10 -14.11 13.45 -3.52
C ALA A 10 -13.92 12.44 -2.37
N ALA A 11 -14.90 11.56 -2.15
CA ALA A 11 -14.80 10.47 -1.18
C ALA A 11 -13.69 9.47 -1.55
N THR A 12 -13.54 9.14 -2.84
CA THR A 12 -12.44 8.31 -3.35
C THR A 12 -11.09 8.93 -3.01
N ILE A 13 -10.89 10.22 -3.30
CA ILE A 13 -9.65 10.95 -2.99
C ILE A 13 -9.40 10.95 -1.48
N ALA A 14 -10.43 11.12 -0.65
CA ALA A 14 -10.30 11.04 0.80
C ALA A 14 -9.85 9.65 1.27
N CYS A 15 -10.44 8.58 0.74
CA CYS A 15 -10.01 7.21 1.02
C CYS A 15 -8.56 6.95 0.60
N LEU A 16 -8.16 7.41 -0.59
CA LEU A 16 -6.77 7.32 -1.06
C LEU A 16 -5.81 8.12 -0.16
N SER A 17 -6.21 9.30 0.31
CA SER A 17 -5.43 10.07 1.29
C SER A 17 -5.28 9.32 2.63
N VAL A 18 -6.33 8.64 3.10
CA VAL A 18 -6.25 7.76 4.29
C VAL A 18 -5.24 6.64 4.06
N VAL A 19 -5.17 6.06 2.86
CA VAL A 19 -4.15 5.05 2.52
C VAL A 19 -2.74 5.59 2.73
N GLU A 20 -2.43 6.77 2.19
CA GLU A 20 -1.07 7.33 2.27
C GLU A 20 -0.72 7.82 3.70
N ILE A 21 -1.69 8.34 4.44
CA ILE A 21 -1.54 8.68 5.87
C ILE A 21 -1.27 7.41 6.69
N ALA A 22 -2.07 6.36 6.51
CA ALA A 22 -1.92 5.10 7.23
C ALA A 22 -0.59 4.41 6.88
N LYS A 23 -0.18 4.40 5.61
CA LYS A 23 1.16 3.93 5.21
C LYS A 23 2.27 4.74 5.89
N THR A 24 2.12 6.05 6.02
CA THR A 24 3.09 6.91 6.70
C THR A 24 3.21 6.57 8.18
N ILE A 25 2.07 6.42 8.89
CA ILE A 25 2.04 6.01 10.30
C ILE A 25 2.73 4.66 10.47
N ARG A 26 2.33 3.67 9.66
CA ARG A 26 2.90 2.32 9.69
C ARG A 26 4.40 2.31 9.42
N TRP A 27 4.87 3.08 8.45
CA TRP A 27 6.28 3.14 8.10
C TRP A 27 7.13 3.82 9.19
N ARG A 28 6.63 4.89 9.82
CA ARG A 28 7.26 5.47 11.01
C ARG A 28 7.38 4.47 12.15
N MET A 29 6.30 3.74 12.42
CA MET A 29 6.32 2.65 13.41
C MET A 29 7.23 1.51 12.96
N THR A 30 7.56 1.37 11.69
CA THR A 30 8.55 0.37 11.27
C THR A 30 9.98 0.88 11.48
N LEU A 31 10.23 2.17 11.20
CA LEU A 31 11.51 2.83 11.43
C LEU A 31 11.88 2.96 12.92
N GLY A 32 10.88 3.14 13.79
CA GLY A 32 11.09 3.23 15.24
C GLY A 32 11.78 4.51 15.67
N ASP A 33 12.73 4.39 16.59
CA ASP A 33 13.44 5.55 17.15
C ASP A 33 14.28 6.29 16.11
N ALA A 34 14.61 5.62 15.00
CA ALA A 34 15.29 6.22 13.86
C ALA A 34 14.33 6.93 12.88
N ALA A 35 13.03 6.97 13.16
CA ALA A 35 12.08 7.66 12.29
C ALA A 35 12.29 9.18 12.35
N PRO A 36 12.43 9.87 11.19
CA PRO A 36 12.44 11.33 11.13
C PRO A 36 11.13 11.97 11.61
N SER A 37 10.85 13.23 11.30
CA SER A 37 9.52 13.84 11.57
C SER A 37 8.42 13.30 10.64
N TRP A 38 7.15 13.39 11.06
CA TRP A 38 6.04 12.77 10.32
C TRP A 38 5.93 13.29 8.89
N ILE A 39 6.12 14.60 8.72
CA ILE A 39 6.06 15.26 7.42
C ILE A 39 7.18 14.81 6.49
N VAL A 40 8.37 14.48 7.02
CA VAL A 40 9.49 13.95 6.22
C VAL A 40 9.14 12.55 5.72
N CYS A 41 8.58 11.69 6.58
CA CYS A 41 8.14 10.35 6.16
C CYS A 41 7.03 10.43 5.11
N LEU A 42 6.02 11.29 5.31
CA LEU A 42 4.94 11.47 4.33
C LEU A 42 5.51 11.91 2.97
N ARG A 43 6.35 12.94 2.96
CA ARG A 43 6.95 13.45 1.72
C ARG A 43 7.86 12.44 1.05
N ALA A 44 8.66 11.70 1.81
CA ALA A 44 9.47 10.62 1.25
C ALA A 44 8.58 9.59 0.55
N LEU A 45 7.44 9.25 1.16
CA LEU A 45 6.48 8.32 0.59
C LEU A 45 5.88 8.87 -0.72
N LEU A 46 5.33 10.08 -0.68
CA LEU A 46 4.71 10.76 -1.84
C LEU A 46 5.70 10.97 -2.99
N ILE A 47 6.92 11.45 -2.70
CA ILE A 47 7.98 11.59 -3.71
C ILE A 47 8.32 10.22 -4.30
N GLY A 48 8.42 9.18 -3.47
CA GLY A 48 8.62 7.82 -3.97
C GLY A 48 7.50 7.34 -4.90
N GLN A 49 6.23 7.69 -4.62
CA GLN A 49 5.11 7.38 -5.53
C GLN A 49 5.21 8.18 -6.82
N ALA A 50 5.51 9.48 -6.74
CA ALA A 50 5.68 10.34 -7.91
C ALA A 50 6.83 9.85 -8.81
N VAL A 51 7.95 9.46 -8.22
CA VAL A 51 9.09 8.86 -8.95
C VAL A 51 8.66 7.56 -9.62
N ASN A 52 7.93 6.68 -8.94
CA ASN A 52 7.41 5.44 -9.52
C ASN A 52 6.33 5.65 -10.59
N ALA A 53 5.62 6.78 -10.55
CA ALA A 53 4.67 7.16 -11.59
C ALA A 53 5.38 7.74 -12.82
N LEU A 54 6.44 8.53 -12.64
CA LEU A 54 7.10 9.25 -13.72
C LEU A 54 8.21 8.45 -14.41
N LEU A 55 8.95 7.63 -13.66
CA LEU A 55 10.09 6.89 -14.20
C LEU A 55 9.68 5.49 -14.67
N PRO A 56 10.17 5.04 -15.84
CA PRO A 56 10.00 3.65 -16.27
C PRO A 56 10.68 2.65 -15.33
N ILE A 57 11.77 3.09 -14.67
CA ILE A 57 12.50 2.32 -13.67
C ILE A 57 11.94 2.64 -12.30
N ARG A 58 11.58 1.61 -11.52
CA ARG A 58 10.97 1.73 -10.18
C ARG A 58 11.98 2.23 -9.13
N GLY A 59 12.32 3.51 -9.21
CA GLY A 59 13.30 4.18 -8.36
C GLY A 59 12.73 4.80 -7.09
N GLY A 60 11.42 4.69 -6.85
CA GLY A 60 10.74 5.33 -5.73
C GLY A 60 11.25 4.89 -4.36
N GLU A 61 11.67 3.64 -4.23
CA GLU A 61 12.29 3.10 -3.02
C GLU A 61 13.66 3.72 -2.75
N ALA A 62 14.48 3.93 -3.78
CA ALA A 62 15.75 4.61 -3.65
C ALA A 62 15.55 6.07 -3.24
N ALA A 63 14.55 6.75 -3.82
CA ALA A 63 14.19 8.11 -3.43
C ALA A 63 13.75 8.19 -1.96
N ARG A 64 12.90 7.25 -1.51
CA ARG A 64 12.48 7.14 -0.10
C ARG A 64 13.67 6.97 0.82
N LEU A 65 14.57 6.04 0.50
CA LEU A 65 15.77 5.75 1.29
C LEU A 65 16.69 6.97 1.36
N ALA A 66 16.93 7.66 0.24
CA ALA A 66 17.76 8.85 0.19
C ALA A 66 17.19 9.96 1.08
N ILE A 67 15.88 10.21 1.04
CA ILE A 67 15.24 11.25 1.85
C ILE A 67 15.30 10.94 3.35
N ILE A 68 15.00 9.71 3.76
CA ILE A 68 15.08 9.36 5.20
C ILE A 68 16.51 9.34 5.70
N SER A 69 17.47 8.94 4.86
CA SER A 69 18.90 8.92 5.23
C SER A 69 19.44 10.34 5.38
N ALA A 70 19.08 11.23 4.46
CA ALA A 70 19.39 12.65 4.57
C ALA A 70 18.76 13.31 5.82
N ALA A 71 17.66 12.74 6.34
CA ALA A 71 17.02 13.18 7.57
C ALA A 71 17.57 12.50 8.84
N GLY A 72 18.70 11.77 8.74
CA GLY A 72 19.42 11.20 9.88
C GLY A 72 19.14 9.74 10.20
N ALA A 73 18.23 9.08 9.46
CA ALA A 73 17.99 7.65 9.65
C ALA A 73 19.17 6.82 9.08
N PRO A 74 19.72 5.82 9.80
CA PRO A 74 20.78 4.99 9.24
C PRO A 74 20.31 4.23 7.98
N PRO A 75 21.09 4.19 6.88
CA PRO A 75 20.66 3.55 5.63
C PRO A 75 20.21 2.08 5.80
N ALA A 76 20.92 1.30 6.63
CA ALA A 76 20.56 -0.09 6.91
C ALA A 76 19.17 -0.23 7.56
N VAL A 77 18.83 0.68 8.48
CA VAL A 77 17.51 0.77 9.13
C VAL A 77 16.45 1.15 8.10
N GLY A 78 16.76 2.11 7.22
CA GLY A 78 15.90 2.52 6.12
C GLY A 78 15.55 1.35 5.19
N ILE A 79 16.56 0.62 4.71
CA ILE A 79 16.40 -0.56 3.83
C ILE A 79 15.55 -1.63 4.52
N ALA A 80 15.87 -1.96 5.77
CA ALA A 80 15.12 -2.92 6.57
C ALA A 80 13.65 -2.54 6.72
N SER A 81 13.37 -1.26 6.99
CA SER A 81 12.01 -0.78 7.17
C SER A 81 11.18 -0.88 5.89
N ILE A 82 11.78 -0.54 4.75
CA ILE A 82 11.13 -0.65 3.44
C ILE A 82 10.84 -2.12 3.12
N ALA A 83 11.81 -3.01 3.36
CA ALA A 83 11.63 -4.44 3.17
C ALA A 83 10.51 -5.02 4.05
N ALA A 84 10.46 -4.64 5.34
CA ALA A 84 9.42 -5.10 6.26
C ALA A 84 8.02 -4.63 5.83
N VAL A 85 7.87 -3.36 5.45
CA VAL A 85 6.59 -2.83 4.93
C VAL A 85 6.16 -3.57 3.66
N LYS A 86 7.09 -3.82 2.72
CA LYS A 86 6.79 -4.56 1.48
C LYS A 86 6.43 -6.02 1.76
N ALA A 87 7.04 -6.66 2.75
CA ALA A 87 6.68 -8.01 3.16
C ALA A 87 5.25 -8.06 3.72
N ILE A 88 4.88 -7.12 4.59
CA ILE A 88 3.50 -6.99 5.10
C ILE A 88 2.52 -6.78 3.94
N ASP A 89 2.85 -5.87 3.02
CA ASP A 89 2.00 -5.58 1.86
C ASP A 89 1.86 -6.80 0.94
N ALA A 90 2.94 -7.53 0.68
CA ALA A 90 2.93 -8.73 -0.14
C ALA A 90 2.07 -9.84 0.48
N ILE A 91 2.13 -10.04 1.79
CA ILE A 91 1.31 -11.06 2.46
C ILE A 91 -0.18 -10.67 2.43
N CYS A 92 -0.49 -9.41 2.70
CA CYS A 92 -1.87 -8.93 2.63
C CYS A 92 -2.42 -9.07 1.20
N LEU A 93 -1.63 -8.67 0.20
CA LEU A 93 -1.99 -8.80 -1.20
C LEU A 93 -2.20 -10.26 -1.61
N ALA A 94 -1.30 -11.16 -1.20
CA ALA A 94 -1.43 -12.60 -1.47
C ALA A 94 -2.71 -13.16 -0.84
N THR A 95 -3.03 -12.74 0.39
CA THR A 95 -4.26 -13.15 1.08
C THR A 95 -5.51 -12.67 0.33
N ILE A 96 -5.51 -11.40 -0.12
CA ILE A 96 -6.61 -10.84 -0.92
C ILE A 96 -6.70 -11.55 -2.28
N ALA A 97 -5.58 -11.83 -2.94
CA ALA A 97 -5.56 -12.53 -4.23
C ALA A 97 -6.12 -13.96 -4.11
N VAL A 98 -5.72 -14.70 -3.07
CA VAL A 98 -6.30 -16.03 -2.78
C VAL A 98 -7.79 -15.92 -2.50
N ALA A 99 -8.24 -14.88 -1.78
CA ALA A 99 -9.66 -14.62 -1.55
C ALA A 99 -10.40 -14.42 -2.88
N VAL A 100 -9.89 -13.53 -3.74
CA VAL A 100 -10.48 -13.22 -5.05
C VAL A 100 -10.59 -14.47 -5.91
N VAL A 101 -9.52 -15.25 -6.05
CA VAL A 101 -9.54 -16.51 -6.82
C VAL A 101 -10.52 -17.50 -6.19
N GLY A 102 -10.53 -17.60 -4.86
CA GLY A 102 -11.45 -18.46 -4.12
C GLY A 102 -12.92 -18.14 -4.41
N THR A 103 -13.27 -16.85 -4.55
CA THR A 103 -14.68 -16.46 -4.81
C THR A 103 -15.20 -17.07 -6.11
N VAL A 104 -14.33 -17.25 -7.11
CA VAL A 104 -14.66 -17.85 -8.41
C VAL A 104 -14.70 -19.38 -8.33
N VAL A 105 -13.76 -20.00 -7.61
CA VAL A 105 -13.58 -21.46 -7.60
C VAL A 105 -14.52 -22.17 -6.62
N ILE A 106 -14.63 -21.66 -5.40
CA ILE A 106 -15.30 -22.32 -4.28
C ILE A 106 -16.46 -21.50 -3.69
N GLY A 107 -16.81 -20.38 -4.33
CA GLY A 107 -17.90 -19.50 -3.92
C GLY A 107 -17.49 -18.47 -2.86
N GLU A 108 -18.21 -17.34 -2.87
CA GLU A 108 -17.86 -16.14 -2.09
C GLU A 108 -17.72 -16.42 -0.60
N ARG A 109 -18.72 -17.07 0.01
CA ARG A 109 -18.75 -17.29 1.46
C ARG A 109 -17.54 -18.08 1.98
N ILE A 110 -17.16 -19.15 1.29
CA ILE A 110 -16.05 -20.02 1.70
C ILE A 110 -14.71 -19.29 1.49
N ALA A 111 -14.57 -18.58 0.37
CA ALA A 111 -13.38 -17.80 0.08
C ALA A 111 -13.15 -16.68 1.10
N THR A 112 -14.18 -15.93 1.49
CA THR A 112 -14.08 -14.87 2.49
C THR A 112 -13.70 -15.42 3.86
N ILE A 113 -14.29 -16.55 4.28
CA ILE A 113 -13.94 -17.21 5.54
C ILE A 113 -12.49 -17.69 5.50
N GLY A 114 -12.09 -18.40 4.44
CA GLY A 114 -10.72 -18.91 4.27
C GLY A 114 -9.67 -17.80 4.26
N ALA A 115 -9.93 -16.71 3.56
CA ALA A 115 -9.07 -15.53 3.54
C ALA A 115 -8.99 -14.84 4.90
N SER A 116 -10.11 -14.74 5.63
CA SER A 116 -10.13 -14.18 6.99
C SER A 116 -9.31 -15.02 7.95
N VAL A 117 -9.46 -16.35 7.91
CA VAL A 117 -8.66 -17.28 8.71
C VAL A 117 -7.17 -17.20 8.34
N LEU A 118 -6.84 -17.13 7.05
CA LEU A 118 -5.46 -16.98 6.58
C LEU A 118 -4.86 -15.65 7.05
N ALA A 119 -5.59 -14.54 6.91
CA ALA A 119 -5.16 -13.23 7.39
C ALA A 119 -4.89 -13.25 8.90
N ILE A 120 -5.85 -13.75 9.69
CA ILE A 120 -5.72 -13.86 11.14
C ILE A 120 -4.53 -14.76 11.50
N GLY A 121 -4.38 -15.91 10.84
CA GLY A 121 -3.28 -16.85 11.07
C GLY A 121 -1.92 -16.24 10.77
N VAL A 122 -1.78 -15.51 9.66
CA VAL A 122 -0.57 -14.75 9.34
C VAL A 122 -0.29 -13.70 10.41
N PHE A 123 -1.27 -12.86 10.76
CA PHE A 123 -1.04 -11.79 11.73
C PHE A 123 -0.74 -12.32 13.12
N ALA A 124 -1.40 -13.41 13.54
CA ALA A 124 -1.08 -14.14 14.76
C ALA A 124 0.33 -14.74 14.70
N ALA A 125 0.74 -15.32 13.56
CA ALA A 125 2.09 -15.85 13.38
C ALA A 125 3.16 -14.73 13.37
N LEU A 126 2.87 -13.54 12.84
CA LEU A 126 3.77 -12.39 12.94
C LEU A 126 3.85 -11.86 14.38
N ALA A 127 2.73 -11.85 15.11
CA ALA A 127 2.67 -11.39 16.50
C ALA A 127 3.36 -12.35 17.49
N VAL A 128 3.23 -13.66 17.29
CA VAL A 128 3.75 -14.71 18.19
C VAL A 128 5.08 -15.29 17.71
N GLY A 129 5.26 -15.41 16.39
CA GLY A 129 6.39 -16.08 15.76
C GLY A 129 7.60 -15.18 15.50
N GLY A 130 7.52 -13.86 15.73
CA GLY A 130 8.64 -12.93 15.57
C GLY A 130 9.90 -13.38 16.33
N ASP A 131 9.72 -14.00 17.50
CA ASP A 131 10.82 -14.45 18.36
C ASP A 131 11.46 -15.75 17.88
N ARG A 132 10.64 -16.69 17.39
CA ARG A 132 11.13 -17.96 16.82
C ARG A 132 11.80 -17.75 15.46
N ALA A 133 11.20 -16.92 14.60
CA ALA A 133 11.79 -16.54 13.31
C ALA A 133 13.14 -15.81 13.51
N ARG A 134 13.21 -14.90 14.47
CA ARG A 134 14.46 -14.23 14.88
C ARG A 134 15.51 -15.23 15.36
N ALA A 135 15.12 -16.21 16.19
CA ALA A 135 16.02 -17.26 16.66
C ALA A 135 16.56 -18.13 15.51
N LEU A 136 15.74 -18.40 14.48
CA LEU A 136 16.16 -19.16 13.30
C LEU A 136 17.08 -18.34 12.38
N ILE A 137 16.77 -17.06 12.16
CA ILE A 137 17.59 -16.15 11.33
C ILE A 137 18.98 -15.94 11.95
N ARG A 138 19.07 -15.81 13.29
CA ARG A 138 20.35 -15.69 14.00
C ARG A 138 21.26 -16.92 13.89
N ARG A 139 20.73 -18.08 13.44
CA ARG A 139 21.55 -19.28 13.19
C ARG A 139 22.28 -19.25 11.85
N VAL A 140 21.99 -18.28 10.97
CA VAL A 140 22.65 -18.15 9.67
C VAL A 140 23.93 -17.32 9.82
N PRO A 141 25.14 -17.88 9.60
CA PRO A 141 26.41 -17.18 9.83
C PRO A 141 26.60 -15.89 9.01
N LEU A 142 25.91 -15.82 7.87
CA LEU A 142 25.93 -14.65 6.98
C LEU A 142 25.25 -13.41 7.60
N VAL A 143 24.31 -13.61 8.53
CA VAL A 143 23.53 -12.55 9.18
C VAL A 143 24.42 -11.68 10.06
N GLY A 144 25.31 -12.30 10.85
CA GLY A 144 26.29 -11.58 11.67
C GLY A 144 27.37 -10.90 10.83
N ARG A 145 27.79 -11.50 9.71
CA ARG A 145 28.81 -10.92 8.81
C ARG A 145 28.32 -9.69 8.04
N LEU A 146 27.01 -9.62 7.75
CA LEU A 146 26.41 -8.51 7.00
C LEU A 146 25.80 -7.42 7.91
N GLY A 147 25.97 -7.52 9.24
CA GLY A 147 25.40 -6.56 10.19
C GLY A 147 23.86 -6.57 10.26
N ILE A 148 23.25 -7.67 9.81
CA ILE A 148 21.78 -7.85 9.77
C ILE A 148 21.21 -8.03 11.18
N ASP A 149 22.05 -8.27 12.20
CA ASP A 149 21.63 -8.36 13.60
C ASP A 149 20.87 -7.11 14.07
N ARG A 150 21.28 -5.91 13.62
CA ARG A 150 20.60 -4.65 13.91
C ARG A 150 19.23 -4.56 13.24
N ILE A 151 19.10 -5.10 12.02
CA ILE A 151 17.84 -5.21 11.28
C ILE A 151 16.89 -6.18 11.98
N VAL A 152 17.43 -7.30 12.44
CA VAL A 152 16.71 -8.30 13.21
C VAL A 152 16.30 -7.75 14.57
N GLU A 153 17.09 -6.89 15.22
CA GLU A 153 16.73 -6.20 16.47
C GLU A 153 15.58 -5.21 16.30
N MET A 154 15.55 -4.48 15.18
CA MET A 154 14.43 -3.59 14.85
C MET A 154 13.09 -4.33 14.71
N THR A 155 13.05 -5.52 14.12
CA THR A 155 11.77 -6.23 13.92
C THR A 155 11.14 -6.70 15.21
N GLY A 156 11.90 -7.04 16.24
CA GLY A 156 11.36 -7.37 17.57
C GLY A 156 11.19 -6.17 18.49
N SER A 157 11.44 -4.95 18.00
CA SER A 157 10.85 -3.73 18.59
C SER A 157 9.38 -3.54 18.17
N MET A 158 8.87 -4.32 17.20
CA MET A 158 7.45 -4.37 16.83
C MET A 158 6.65 -5.22 17.82
N ARG A 159 6.54 -4.75 19.07
CA ARG A 159 5.71 -5.39 20.09
C ARG A 159 4.76 -4.39 20.74
N GLY A 160 3.77 -4.91 21.46
CA GLY A 160 2.81 -4.10 22.22
C GLY A 160 2.09 -3.07 21.35
N VAL A 161 2.03 -1.83 21.84
CA VAL A 161 1.33 -0.71 21.17
C VAL A 161 1.87 -0.47 19.76
N ARG A 162 3.19 -0.61 19.54
CA ARG A 162 3.81 -0.37 18.24
C ARG A 162 3.34 -1.39 17.19
N LEU A 163 3.25 -2.66 17.57
CA LEU A 163 2.66 -3.70 16.72
C LEU A 163 1.17 -3.43 16.47
N ALA A 164 0.41 -3.09 17.51
CA ALA A 164 -1.01 -2.76 17.37
C ALA A 164 -1.24 -1.62 16.37
N VAL A 165 -0.44 -0.54 16.43
CA VAL A 165 -0.52 0.57 15.47
C VAL A 165 -0.15 0.12 14.06
N ILE A 166 0.88 -0.72 13.88
CA ILE A 166 1.23 -1.29 12.57
C ILE A 166 0.06 -2.10 12.00
N LEU A 167 -0.58 -2.93 12.81
CA LEU A 167 -1.72 -3.77 12.40
C LEU A 167 -2.93 -2.92 12.03
N VAL A 168 -3.34 -1.98 12.90
CA VAL A 168 -4.46 -1.07 12.65
C VAL A 168 -4.22 -0.23 11.40
N ALA A 169 -3.01 0.32 11.25
CA ALA A 169 -2.66 1.08 10.05
C ALA A 169 -2.65 0.20 8.79
N THR A 170 -2.24 -1.07 8.90
CA THR A 170 -2.31 -2.02 7.77
C THR A 170 -3.78 -2.28 7.38
N ILE A 171 -4.64 -2.55 8.35
CA ILE A 171 -6.08 -2.73 8.11
C ILE A 171 -6.67 -1.48 7.44
N ALA A 172 -6.35 -0.29 7.94
CA ALA A 172 -6.79 0.97 7.37
C ALA A 172 -6.35 1.16 5.91
N VAL A 173 -5.09 0.81 5.57
CA VAL A 173 -4.58 0.86 4.19
C VAL A 173 -5.44 0.01 3.25
N TRP A 174 -5.72 -1.24 3.62
CA TRP A 174 -6.44 -2.15 2.73
C TRP A 174 -7.94 -1.86 2.67
N LEU A 175 -8.57 -1.52 3.80
CA LEU A 175 -9.99 -1.14 3.82
C LEU A 175 -10.24 0.18 3.09
N ALA A 176 -9.40 1.19 3.28
CA ALA A 176 -9.54 2.46 2.56
C ALA A 176 -9.27 2.27 1.07
N GLY A 177 -8.27 1.46 0.68
CA GLY A 177 -8.03 1.12 -0.73
C GLY A 177 -9.19 0.38 -1.38
N ALA A 178 -9.77 -0.63 -0.69
CA ALA A 178 -10.95 -1.34 -1.18
C ALA A 178 -12.16 -0.41 -1.29
N SER A 179 -12.35 0.49 -0.32
CA SER A 179 -13.42 1.48 -0.32
C SER A 179 -13.28 2.47 -1.47
N ALA A 180 -12.06 2.95 -1.76
CA ALA A 180 -11.79 3.80 -2.92
C ALA A 180 -12.18 3.10 -4.23
N ASN A 181 -11.86 1.82 -4.38
CA ASN A 181 -12.26 1.04 -5.56
C ASN A 181 -13.78 0.89 -5.66
N ALA A 182 -14.46 0.57 -4.55
CA ALA A 182 -15.92 0.47 -4.51
C ALA A 182 -16.60 1.79 -4.89
N LEU A 183 -16.07 2.92 -4.41
CA LEU A 183 -16.56 4.26 -4.75
C LEU A 183 -16.35 4.59 -6.23
N VAL A 184 -15.22 4.18 -6.82
CA VAL A 184 -14.99 4.35 -8.27
C VAL A 184 -15.92 3.49 -9.11
N LEU A 185 -16.19 2.24 -8.71
CA LEU A 185 -17.19 1.40 -9.36
C LEU A 185 -18.55 2.10 -9.36
N ALA A 186 -19.01 2.56 -8.19
CA ALA A 186 -20.25 3.31 -8.05
C ALA A 186 -20.27 4.58 -8.92
N ALA A 187 -19.18 5.35 -8.92
CA ALA A 187 -19.05 6.57 -9.73
C ALA A 187 -19.05 6.29 -11.24
N SER A 188 -18.71 5.06 -11.64
CA SER A 188 -18.68 4.61 -13.03
C SER A 188 -19.96 3.87 -13.44
N GLY A 189 -21.00 3.85 -12.60
CA GLY A 189 -22.27 3.16 -12.87
C GLY A 189 -22.22 1.64 -12.69
N ILE A 190 -21.15 1.10 -12.12
CA ILE A 190 -21.00 -0.33 -11.86
C ILE A 190 -21.40 -0.62 -10.41
N ALA A 191 -22.28 -1.60 -10.21
CA ALA A 191 -22.68 -2.03 -8.86
C ALA A 191 -21.45 -2.50 -8.07
N PRO A 192 -21.10 -1.84 -6.94
CA PRO A 192 -19.92 -2.22 -6.18
C PRO A 192 -20.10 -3.59 -5.54
N SER A 193 -19.05 -4.41 -5.61
CA SER A 193 -18.97 -5.67 -4.86
C SER A 193 -17.61 -5.82 -4.20
N VAL A 194 -17.55 -6.61 -3.14
CA VAL A 194 -16.28 -6.93 -2.45
C VAL A 194 -15.31 -7.61 -3.43
N GLY A 195 -15.82 -8.55 -4.24
CA GLY A 195 -15.04 -9.27 -5.26
C GLY A 195 -14.41 -8.33 -6.29
N LEU A 196 -15.20 -7.45 -6.92
CA LEU A 196 -14.68 -6.52 -7.93
C LEU A 196 -13.69 -5.51 -7.31
N SER A 197 -14.00 -4.97 -6.14
CA SER A 197 -13.13 -4.01 -5.45
C SER A 197 -11.78 -4.63 -5.06
N ALA A 198 -11.79 -5.87 -4.60
CA ALA A 198 -10.59 -6.65 -4.29
C ALA A 198 -9.82 -7.05 -5.55
N ALA A 199 -10.51 -7.42 -6.63
CA ALA A 199 -9.88 -7.75 -7.90
C ALA A 199 -9.18 -6.52 -8.51
N MET A 200 -9.79 -5.34 -8.42
CA MET A 200 -9.15 -4.06 -8.78
C MET A 200 -7.91 -3.78 -7.92
N LEU A 201 -7.95 -4.04 -6.60
CA LEU A 201 -6.77 -3.90 -5.74
C LEU A 201 -5.63 -4.80 -6.21
N VAL A 202 -5.91 -6.07 -6.46
CA VAL A 202 -4.91 -7.04 -6.94
C VAL A 202 -4.33 -6.58 -8.29
N GLY A 203 -5.21 -6.22 -9.22
CA GLY A 203 -4.85 -5.69 -10.53
C GLY A 203 -3.95 -4.45 -10.48
N ALA A 204 -4.28 -3.49 -9.62
CA ALA A 204 -3.49 -2.27 -9.40
C ALA A 204 -2.07 -2.59 -8.92
N TYR A 205 -1.92 -3.54 -8.01
CA TYR A 205 -0.62 -3.94 -7.48
C TYR A 205 0.19 -4.75 -8.50
N VAL A 206 -0.45 -5.68 -9.21
CA VAL A 206 0.19 -6.49 -10.27
C VAL A 206 0.68 -5.60 -11.41
N SER A 207 -0.13 -4.65 -11.87
CA SER A 207 0.31 -3.67 -12.88
C SER A 207 1.49 -2.82 -12.42
N GLY A 208 1.69 -2.70 -11.10
CA GLY A 208 2.88 -2.04 -10.55
C GLY A 208 4.13 -2.81 -10.91
N ILE A 209 4.10 -4.14 -10.84
CA ILE A 209 5.27 -5.01 -11.05
C ILE A 209 5.83 -4.88 -12.46
N LEU A 210 4.96 -4.61 -13.43
CA LEU A 210 5.32 -4.51 -14.82
C LEU A 210 6.08 -3.21 -15.13
N PRO A 211 7.09 -3.24 -16.01
CA PRO A 211 7.65 -2.03 -16.60
C PRO A 211 6.54 -1.22 -17.26
N ALA A 212 6.55 0.08 -17.08
CA ALA A 212 5.49 0.96 -17.59
C ALA A 212 6.08 2.26 -18.15
N PRO A 213 5.43 2.87 -19.15
CA PRO A 213 5.80 4.21 -19.62
C PRO A 213 5.56 5.26 -18.53
N PRO A 214 6.07 6.50 -18.70
CA PRO A 214 5.76 7.61 -17.81
C PRO A 214 4.25 7.79 -17.60
N GLY A 215 3.86 8.03 -16.36
CA GLY A 215 2.46 8.10 -15.93
C GLY A 215 1.78 6.73 -15.85
N ARG A 216 2.47 5.62 -16.13
CA ARG A 216 1.94 4.25 -16.13
C ARG A 216 0.70 4.03 -17.01
N LEU A 217 0.51 4.90 -18.00
CA LEU A 217 -0.62 4.88 -18.91
C LEU A 217 -0.67 3.56 -19.69
N GLY A 218 -1.86 2.98 -19.80
CA GLY A 218 -2.13 1.70 -20.44
C GLY A 218 -1.86 0.51 -19.52
N VAL A 219 -0.72 0.45 -18.83
CA VAL A 219 -0.36 -0.69 -17.96
C VAL A 219 -1.23 -0.71 -16.71
N PHE A 220 -1.46 0.46 -16.09
CA PHE A 220 -2.36 0.56 -14.95
C PHE A 220 -3.79 0.19 -15.34
N GLU A 221 -4.30 0.76 -16.44
CA GLU A 221 -5.64 0.49 -16.95
C GLU A 221 -5.82 -0.99 -17.27
N ALA A 222 -4.88 -1.61 -17.98
CA ALA A 222 -4.94 -3.03 -18.30
C ALA A 222 -5.00 -3.91 -17.05
N GLY A 223 -4.24 -3.54 -16.01
CA GLY A 223 -4.26 -4.23 -14.73
C GLY A 223 -5.61 -4.19 -14.02
N ILE A 224 -6.42 -3.15 -14.25
CA ILE A 224 -7.76 -3.01 -13.65
C ILE A 224 -8.84 -3.58 -14.56
N VAL A 225 -8.75 -3.33 -15.87
CA VAL A 225 -9.74 -3.77 -16.87
C VAL A 225 -9.81 -5.30 -16.91
N ALA A 226 -8.67 -5.98 -16.95
CA ALA A 226 -8.64 -7.44 -17.06
C ALA A 226 -9.42 -8.16 -15.94
N PRO A 227 -9.19 -7.89 -14.64
CA PRO A 227 -9.97 -8.51 -13.57
C PRO A 227 -11.44 -8.09 -13.55
N LEU A 228 -11.79 -6.86 -13.93
CA LEU A 228 -13.19 -6.42 -13.98
C LEU A 228 -13.97 -7.13 -15.08
N VAL A 229 -13.38 -7.27 -16.28
CA VAL A 229 -13.98 -8.03 -17.39
C VAL A 229 -14.11 -9.50 -17.03
N ALA A 230 -13.10 -10.08 -16.38
CA ALA A 230 -13.20 -11.45 -15.85
C ALA A 230 -14.32 -11.61 -14.80
N GLY A 231 -14.64 -10.54 -14.08
CA GLY A 231 -15.76 -10.44 -13.16
C GLY A 231 -17.11 -10.11 -13.82
N GLY A 232 -17.19 -10.10 -15.15
CA GLY A 232 -18.43 -9.88 -15.91
C GLY A 232 -18.79 -8.42 -16.20
N VAL A 233 -17.89 -7.47 -15.93
CA VAL A 233 -18.11 -6.05 -16.26
C VAL A 233 -17.85 -5.83 -17.75
N ASP A 234 -18.68 -5.01 -18.41
CA ASP A 234 -18.46 -4.60 -19.80
C ASP A 234 -17.07 -3.93 -19.97
N PRO A 235 -16.30 -4.24 -21.02
CA PRO A 235 -14.97 -3.66 -21.22
C PRO A 235 -14.94 -2.13 -21.27
N GLY A 236 -15.98 -1.49 -21.81
CA GLY A 236 -16.10 -0.03 -21.87
C GLY A 236 -16.26 0.58 -20.48
N ASP A 237 -17.09 -0.02 -19.63
CA ASP A 237 -17.29 0.44 -18.25
C ASP A 237 -16.08 0.13 -17.36
N ALA A 238 -15.44 -1.03 -17.55
CA ALA A 238 -14.18 -1.37 -16.89
C ALA A 238 -13.07 -0.36 -17.22
N LEU A 239 -12.99 0.08 -18.49
CA LEU A 239 -12.04 1.12 -18.91
C LEU A 239 -12.37 2.46 -18.26
N ARG A 240 -13.65 2.87 -18.22
CA ARG A 240 -14.07 4.10 -17.53
C ARG A 240 -13.70 4.08 -16.04
N ALA A 241 -13.94 2.96 -15.36
CA ALA A 241 -13.59 2.79 -13.95
C ALA A 241 -12.07 2.86 -13.73
N SER A 242 -11.27 2.21 -14.59
CA SER A 242 -9.82 2.23 -14.46
C SER A 242 -9.22 3.62 -14.68
N LEU A 243 -9.68 4.35 -15.71
CA LEU A 243 -9.30 5.75 -15.96
C LEU A 243 -9.69 6.66 -14.80
N THR A 244 -10.90 6.47 -14.25
CA THR A 244 -11.40 7.25 -13.11
C THR A 244 -10.54 7.04 -11.87
N LEU A 245 -10.20 5.78 -11.55
CA LEU A 245 -9.31 5.47 -10.43
C LEU A 245 -7.91 6.06 -10.64
N HIS A 246 -7.36 5.95 -11.86
CA HIS A 246 -6.03 6.48 -12.16
C HIS A 246 -5.98 8.00 -12.00
N ALA A 247 -6.99 8.70 -12.51
CA ALA A 247 -7.13 10.14 -12.33
C ALA A 247 -7.21 10.52 -10.84
N CYS A 248 -8.02 9.79 -10.05
CA CYS A 248 -8.11 10.03 -8.60
C CYS A 248 -6.76 9.84 -7.89
N LEU A 249 -5.98 8.82 -8.25
CA LEU A 249 -4.64 8.59 -7.70
C LEU A 249 -3.67 9.74 -8.01
N LEU A 250 -3.67 10.25 -9.24
CA LEU A 250 -2.80 11.37 -9.63
C LEU A 250 -3.21 12.68 -8.94
N VAL A 251 -4.52 12.95 -8.85
CA VAL A 251 -5.06 14.13 -8.16
C VAL A 251 -4.76 14.06 -6.67
N GLU A 252 -4.98 12.91 -6.03
CA GLU A 252 -4.69 12.71 -4.62
C GLU A 252 -3.20 12.92 -4.30
N LEU A 253 -2.32 12.36 -5.13
CA LEU A 253 -0.88 12.49 -4.96
C LEU A 253 -0.44 13.97 -5.01
N GLY A 254 -0.95 14.71 -5.99
CA GLY A 254 -0.72 16.16 -6.10
C GLY A 254 -1.27 16.94 -4.91
N PHE A 255 -2.51 16.63 -4.52
CA PHE A 255 -3.20 17.25 -3.39
C PHE A 255 -2.42 17.08 -2.08
N LEU A 256 -2.07 15.85 -1.70
CA LEU A 256 -1.33 15.59 -0.47
C LEU A 256 0.06 16.22 -0.49
N TYR A 257 0.74 16.21 -1.65
CA TYR A 257 2.04 16.86 -1.76
C TYR A 257 1.95 18.36 -1.51
N CYS A 258 1.00 19.05 -2.16
CA CYS A 258 0.73 20.48 -1.94
C CYS A 258 0.35 20.78 -0.49
N ALA A 259 -0.55 20.00 0.10
CA ALA A 259 -0.94 20.14 1.50
C ALA A 259 0.27 20.00 2.45
N SER A 260 1.18 19.06 2.15
CA SER A 260 2.40 18.87 2.93
C SER A 260 3.33 20.10 2.89
N LEU A 261 3.35 20.87 1.80
CA LEU A 261 4.17 22.08 1.65
C LEU A 261 3.65 23.22 2.51
N VAL A 262 2.33 23.42 2.53
CA VAL A 262 1.66 24.45 3.33
C VAL A 262 1.88 24.21 4.82
N ALA A 263 1.75 22.96 5.27
CA ALA A 263 1.95 22.59 6.67
C ALA A 263 3.35 22.94 7.20
N ARG A 264 4.41 22.84 6.37
CA ARG A 264 5.78 23.22 6.77
C ARG A 264 5.95 24.72 6.96
N ARG A 265 5.30 25.56 6.16
CA ARG A 265 5.43 27.03 6.26
C ARG A 265 4.83 27.54 7.57
N ALA A 266 3.69 26.98 8.00
CA ALA A 266 3.05 27.37 9.26
C ALA A 266 3.88 27.02 10.51
N TRP A 267 4.72 25.99 10.44
CA TRP A 267 5.59 25.55 11.54
C TRP A 267 6.89 26.35 11.66
N LEU A 268 7.38 26.97 10.57
CA LEU A 268 8.60 27.79 10.60
C LEU A 268 8.33 29.26 10.97
N GLN A 269 7.05 29.65 11.05
CA GLN A 269 6.61 30.99 11.42
C GLN A 269 6.14 31.10 12.89
N ARG A 270 6.36 30.05 13.69
CA ARG A 270 6.18 30.02 15.14
C ARG A 270 7.51 29.77 15.81
#